data_AF-A0A485N0B1-F1
#
_entry.id   AF-A0A485N0B1-F1
#
_cell.length_a   1.000
_cell.length_b   1.000
_cell.length_c   1.000
_cell.angle_alpha   90.00
_cell.angle_beta   90.00
_cell.angle_gamma   90.00
#
_symmetry.space_group_name_H-M   'P 1'
#
loop_
_entity.id
_entity.type
_entity.pdbx_description
1 polymer ?
#
loop_
_entity_poly.entity_id
_entity_poly.type
_entity_poly.pdbx_seq_one_letter_code
_entity_poly.pdbx_strand_id
1 'polypeptide(L)'
;MARTKKACLILDEVDAIARACFDDGASMLELINELDGFDCRGNMGVLMANNRSEALDPALRRPGRLDRKIAFSLPDLEGWTHILKTHVHSMSVESDIRSELLACLCPNSTGTEIRSACIEAGMFAIRAG
;
A
#
# COMPACT_ATOMS: atom_id res chain seq x y z
N MET A 1 -3.14 -12.90 -22.51
CA MET A 1 -1.87 -13.50 -22.02
C MET A 1 -1.90 -13.91 -20.55
N ALA A 2 -2.55 -13.16 -19.65
CA ALA A 2 -2.61 -13.52 -18.23
C ALA A 2 -3.49 -14.76 -17.90
N ARG A 3 -4.49 -15.07 -18.74
CA ARG A 3 -5.43 -16.20 -18.51
C ARG A 3 -4.80 -17.60 -18.61
N THR A 4 -3.66 -17.76 -19.28
CA THR A 4 -3.06 -19.08 -19.57
C THR A 4 -2.05 -19.55 -18.51
N LYS A 5 -1.67 -18.71 -17.55
CA LYS A 5 -0.66 -19.04 -16.51
C LYS A 5 -1.16 -18.65 -15.13
N LYS A 6 -0.57 -19.25 -14.08
CA LYS A 6 -0.71 -18.74 -12.71
C LYS A 6 -0.12 -17.33 -12.68
N ALA A 7 -0.92 -16.32 -12.36
CA ALA A 7 -0.52 -14.92 -12.41
C ALA A 7 -1.13 -14.14 -11.23
N CYS A 8 -0.42 -13.11 -10.77
CA CYS A 8 -0.96 -12.13 -9.83
C CYS A 8 -0.99 -10.78 -10.56
N LEU A 9 -2.19 -10.23 -10.76
CA LEU A 9 -2.37 -8.90 -11.32
C LEU A 9 -2.41 -7.90 -10.16
N ILE A 10 -1.49 -6.93 -10.16
CA ILE A 10 -1.46 -5.85 -9.18
C ILE A 10 -1.90 -4.58 -9.90
N LEU A 11 -2.98 -3.98 -9.41
CA LEU A 11 -3.49 -2.69 -9.87
C LEU A 11 -3.30 -1.68 -8.76
N ASP A 12 -2.58 -0.60 -9.04
CA ASP A 12 -2.36 0.49 -8.10
C ASP A 12 -3.21 1.71 -8.48
N GLU A 13 -3.51 2.55 -7.50
CA GLU A 13 -4.32 3.78 -7.65
C GLU A 13 -5.61 3.56 -8.44
N VAL A 14 -6.34 2.47 -8.16
CA VAL A 14 -7.58 2.16 -8.90
C VAL A 14 -8.68 3.22 -8.73
N ASP A 15 -8.55 4.10 -7.74
CA ASP A 15 -9.42 5.28 -7.57
C ASP A 15 -9.20 6.36 -8.65
N ALA A 16 -8.06 6.37 -9.35
CA ALA A 16 -7.87 7.20 -10.54
C ALA A 16 -8.78 6.75 -11.69
N ILE A 17 -8.87 5.44 -11.91
CA ILE A 17 -9.75 4.83 -12.92
C ILE A 17 -11.22 5.01 -12.52
N ALA A 18 -11.54 4.89 -11.23
CA ALA A 18 -12.91 5.10 -10.73
C ALA A 18 -13.39 6.54 -10.97
N ARG A 19 -12.49 7.52 -10.86
CA ARG A 19 -12.80 8.93 -11.09
C ARG A 19 -13.02 9.25 -12.57
N ALA A 20 -12.27 8.59 -13.47
CA ALA A 20 -12.48 8.69 -14.92
C ALA A 20 -13.86 8.15 -15.36
N CYS A 21 -14.50 7.32 -14.53
CA CYS A 21 -15.87 6.86 -14.74
C CYS A 21 -16.90 8.01 -14.76
N PHE A 22 -16.61 9.15 -14.10
CA PHE A 22 -17.47 10.33 -14.16
C PHE A 22 -17.44 11.06 -15.52
N ASP A 23 -16.38 10.90 -16.31
CA ASP A 23 -16.16 11.64 -17.56
C ASP A 23 -16.44 10.77 -18.80
N ASP A 24 -16.07 9.48 -18.79
CA ASP A 24 -16.21 8.61 -19.98
C ASP A 24 -16.67 7.16 -19.68
N GLY A 25 -16.89 6.79 -18.40
CA GLY A 25 -17.63 5.59 -17.93
C GLY A 25 -17.11 4.18 -18.30
N ALA A 26 -16.40 4.00 -19.41
CA ALA A 26 -16.20 2.72 -20.07
C ALA A 26 -15.13 1.86 -19.38
N SER A 27 -14.01 2.46 -18.97
CA SER A 27 -12.83 1.72 -18.52
C SER A 27 -13.03 0.93 -17.22
N MET A 28 -13.86 1.43 -16.30
CA MET A 28 -14.17 0.72 -15.04
C MET A 28 -15.19 -0.40 -15.26
N LEU A 29 -16.18 -0.19 -16.13
CA LEU A 29 -17.16 -1.21 -16.51
C LEU A 29 -16.50 -2.36 -17.27
N GLU A 30 -15.55 -2.07 -18.17
CA GLU A 30 -14.75 -3.09 -18.86
C GLU A 30 -13.92 -3.91 -17.88
N LEU A 31 -13.28 -3.28 -16.89
CA LEU A 31 -12.57 -3.99 -15.83
C LEU A 31 -13.51 -4.90 -15.02
N ILE A 32 -14.70 -4.42 -14.67
CA ILE A 32 -15.73 -5.22 -13.98
C ILE A 32 -16.18 -6.39 -14.85
N ASN A 33 -16.37 -6.20 -16.15
CA ASN A 33 -16.78 -7.25 -17.08
C ASN A 33 -15.68 -8.32 -17.24
N GLU A 34 -14.41 -7.93 -17.30
CA GLU A 34 -13.30 -8.89 -17.31
C GLU A 34 -13.15 -9.63 -15.97
N LEU A 35 -13.53 -9.00 -14.87
CA LEU A 35 -13.60 -9.62 -13.56
C LEU A 35 -14.81 -10.57 -13.45
N ASP A 36 -15.97 -10.23 -14.02
CA ASP A 36 -17.16 -11.06 -14.02
C ASP A 36 -17.16 -12.19 -15.04
N GLY A 37 -16.25 -12.10 -16.02
CA GLY A 37 -16.21 -12.94 -17.22
C GLY A 37 -16.59 -14.38 -16.92
N PHE A 38 -17.65 -14.84 -17.60
CA PHE A 38 -18.32 -16.14 -17.47
C PHE A 38 -17.43 -17.39 -17.57
N ASP A 39 -16.14 -17.23 -17.85
CA ASP A 39 -15.17 -18.30 -17.79
C ASP A 39 -14.47 -18.28 -16.44
N CYS A 40 -14.39 -19.45 -15.80
CA CYS A 40 -13.62 -19.67 -14.59
C CYS A 40 -12.29 -18.92 -14.70
N ARG A 41 -12.17 -17.79 -13.98
CA ARG A 41 -10.89 -17.13 -13.72
C ARG A 41 -9.96 -18.29 -13.38
N GLY A 42 -8.91 -18.50 -14.18
CA GLY A 42 -7.96 -19.57 -13.90
C GLY A 42 -7.31 -19.36 -12.52
N ASN A 43 -6.12 -19.89 -12.30
CA ASN A 43 -5.36 -19.60 -11.08
C ASN A 43 -4.75 -18.17 -11.11
N MET A 44 -5.57 -17.13 -11.26
CA MET A 44 -5.15 -15.73 -11.26
C MET A 44 -5.67 -15.01 -10.01
N GLY A 45 -4.74 -14.50 -9.19
CA GLY A 45 -5.05 -13.58 -8.10
C GLY A 45 -5.05 -12.13 -8.61
N VAL A 46 -5.91 -11.29 -8.04
CA VAL A 46 -5.92 -9.85 -8.31
C VAL A 46 -5.75 -9.11 -6.99
N LEU A 47 -4.75 -8.24 -6.91
CA LEU A 47 -4.55 -7.31 -5.82
C LEU A 47 -4.81 -5.90 -6.34
N MET A 48 -5.64 -5.14 -5.62
CA MET A 48 -5.92 -3.74 -5.94
C MET A 48 -5.53 -2.87 -4.75
N ALA A 49 -4.83 -1.78 -5.04
CA ALA A 49 -4.48 -0.74 -4.07
C ALA A 49 -5.16 0.58 -4.45
N ASN A 50 -5.65 1.29 -3.44
CA ASN A 50 -6.33 2.57 -3.60
C ASN A 50 -6.13 3.43 -2.35
N ASN A 51 -6.18 4.75 -2.55
CA ASN A 51 -6.08 5.70 -1.45
C ASN A 51 -7.45 6.11 -0.88
N ARG A 52 -8.52 5.91 -1.68
CA ARG A 52 -9.89 6.32 -1.36
C ARG A 52 -10.85 5.15 -1.57
N SER A 53 -11.22 4.48 -0.49
CA SER A 53 -12.12 3.31 -0.52
C SER A 53 -13.56 3.67 -0.91
N GLU A 54 -13.95 4.90 -0.62
CA GLU A 54 -15.24 5.50 -0.93
C GLU A 54 -15.39 5.88 -2.41
N ALA A 55 -14.27 6.09 -3.12
CA ALA A 55 -14.29 6.42 -4.54
C ALA A 55 -14.51 5.19 -5.43
N LEU A 56 -14.41 3.97 -4.89
CA LEU A 56 -14.62 2.74 -5.63
C LEU A 56 -16.10 2.48 -5.92
N ASP A 57 -16.40 2.03 -7.14
CA ASP A 57 -17.75 1.64 -7.55
C ASP A 57 -18.32 0.54 -6.60
N PRO A 58 -19.53 0.74 -6.03
CA PRO A 58 -20.21 -0.26 -5.23
C PRO A 58 -20.34 -1.65 -5.89
N ALA A 59 -20.36 -1.69 -7.23
CA ALA A 59 -20.40 -2.91 -8.01
C ALA A 59 -19.15 -3.78 -7.78
N LEU A 60 -17.95 -3.20 -7.66
CA LEU A 60 -16.72 -3.95 -7.35
C LEU A 60 -16.73 -4.50 -5.92
N ARG A 61 -17.47 -3.87 -5.01
CA ARG A 61 -17.55 -4.27 -3.59
C ARG A 61 -18.40 -5.51 -3.34
N ARG A 62 -19.10 -6.01 -4.37
CA ARG A 62 -19.99 -7.19 -4.29
C ARG A 62 -19.17 -8.49 -4.12
N PRO A 63 -19.68 -9.46 -3.34
CA PRO A 63 -19.05 -10.77 -3.19
C PRO A 63 -18.85 -11.47 -4.55
N GLY A 64 -17.71 -12.15 -4.74
CA GLY A 64 -17.36 -12.81 -6.00
C GLY A 64 -16.50 -11.96 -6.95
N ARG A 65 -16.33 -10.66 -6.66
CA ARG A 65 -15.40 -9.76 -7.40
C ARG A 65 -14.20 -9.38 -6.54
N LEU A 66 -14.46 -8.79 -5.37
CA LEU A 66 -13.48 -8.47 -4.33
C LEU A 66 -13.85 -9.17 -3.02
N ASP A 67 -13.18 -10.29 -2.76
CA ASP A 67 -13.50 -11.15 -1.62
C ASP A 67 -12.87 -10.66 -0.31
N ARG A 68 -11.69 -10.04 -0.40
CA ARG A 68 -10.93 -9.55 0.77
C ARG A 68 -10.71 -8.05 0.68
N LYS A 69 -10.96 -7.37 1.78
CA LYS A 69 -10.72 -5.93 1.96
C LYS A 69 -9.76 -5.80 3.13
N ILE A 70 -8.55 -5.31 2.86
CA ILE A 70 -7.52 -5.11 3.86
C ILE A 70 -7.33 -3.61 3.98
N ALA A 71 -7.67 -3.05 5.14
CA ALA A 71 -7.46 -1.65 5.43
C ALA A 71 -6.09 -1.47 6.09
N PHE A 72 -5.31 -0.54 5.58
CA PHE A 72 -4.05 -0.12 6.18
C PHE A 72 -4.30 1.14 7.01
N SER A 73 -4.23 0.99 8.33
CA SER A 73 -4.29 2.11 9.27
C SER A 73 -2.89 2.68 9.51
N LEU A 74 -2.83 3.86 10.13
CA LEU A 74 -1.56 4.35 10.66
C LEU A 74 -0.98 3.33 11.66
N PRO A 75 0.36 3.16 11.71
CA PRO A 75 0.97 2.28 12.68
C PRO A 75 0.68 2.75 14.11
N ASP A 76 0.73 1.82 15.05
CA ASP A 76 0.73 2.11 16.48
C ASP A 76 2.18 2.24 17.00
N LEU A 77 2.35 2.39 18.32
CA LEU A 77 3.66 2.53 18.93
C LEU A 77 4.61 1.35 18.61
N GLU A 78 4.07 0.14 18.60
CA GLU A 78 4.82 -1.06 18.25
C GLU A 78 5.20 -1.06 16.77
N GLY A 79 4.25 -0.69 15.88
CA GLY A 79 4.47 -0.53 14.45
C GLY A 79 5.52 0.53 14.13
N TRP A 80 5.45 1.71 14.75
CA TRP A 80 6.48 2.76 14.60
C TRP A 80 7.85 2.27 15.06
N THR A 81 7.92 1.60 16.21
CA THR A 81 9.17 1.00 16.72
C THR A 81 9.72 -0.01 15.72
N HIS A 82 8.88 -0.86 15.14
CA HIS A 82 9.29 -1.87 14.17
C HIS A 82 9.81 -1.25 12.87
N ILE A 83 9.12 -0.24 12.35
CA ILE A 83 9.54 0.49 11.14
C ILE A 83 10.89 1.19 11.38
N LEU A 84 11.05 1.86 12.53
CA LEU A 84 12.31 2.48 12.94
C LEU A 84 13.44 1.45 13.00
N LYS A 85 13.24 0.32 13.70
CA LYS A 85 14.24 -0.75 13.78
C LYS A 85 14.64 -1.28 12.39
N THR A 86 13.67 -1.44 11.49
CA THR A 86 13.91 -1.92 10.13
C THR A 86 14.79 -0.95 9.32
N HIS A 87 14.52 0.36 9.41
CA HIS A 87 15.32 1.37 8.70
C HIS A 87 16.67 1.66 9.36
N VAL A 88 16.75 1.56 10.69
CA VAL A 88 18.01 1.72 11.43
C VAL A 88 18.93 0.53 11.20
N HIS A 89 18.40 -0.69 11.03
CA HIS A 89 19.20 -1.89 10.80
C HIS A 89 20.08 -1.82 9.53
N SER A 90 19.67 -1.06 8.51
CA SER A 90 20.46 -0.86 7.29
C SER A 90 21.50 0.26 7.40
N MET A 91 21.59 0.93 8.55
CA MET A 91 22.46 2.08 8.78
C MET A 91 23.58 1.76 9.78
N SER A 92 24.71 2.45 9.67
CA SER A 92 25.76 2.41 10.70
C SER A 92 25.36 3.32 11.85
N VAL A 93 24.90 2.74 12.94
CA VAL A 93 24.43 3.45 14.13
C VAL A 93 25.15 3.00 15.39
N GLU A 94 25.11 3.83 16.42
CA GLU A 94 25.58 3.46 17.75
C GLU A 94 24.70 2.36 18.36
N SER A 95 25.28 1.50 19.20
CA SER A 95 24.58 0.37 19.82
C SER A 95 23.48 0.77 20.82
N ASP A 96 23.47 2.02 21.29
CA ASP A 96 22.53 2.50 22.33
C ASP A 96 21.36 3.34 21.76
N ILE A 97 21.06 3.22 20.46
CA ILE A 97 19.87 3.88 19.90
C ILE A 97 18.60 3.21 20.44
N ARG A 98 17.84 3.97 21.24
CA ARG A 98 16.55 3.55 21.79
C ARG A 98 15.41 3.87 20.83
N SER A 99 15.15 2.97 19.89
CA SER A 99 14.07 3.06 18.90
C SER A 99 12.68 3.29 19.50
N GLU A 100 12.42 2.73 20.69
CA GLU A 100 11.16 2.84 21.42
C GLU A 100 10.89 4.28 21.85
N LEU A 101 11.93 5.03 22.24
CA LEU A 101 11.78 6.43 22.60
C LEU A 101 11.56 7.31 21.38
N LEU A 102 12.21 7.00 20.26
CA LEU A 102 11.98 7.69 18.99
C LEU A 102 10.55 7.44 18.51
N ALA A 103 10.03 6.23 18.67
CA ALA A 103 8.65 5.90 18.30
C ALA A 103 7.61 6.72 19.07
N CYS A 104 7.86 7.03 20.35
CA CYS A 104 7.00 7.92 21.15
C CYS A 104 6.92 9.36 20.58
N LEU A 105 7.89 9.77 19.77
CA LEU A 105 7.94 11.10 19.13
C LEU A 105 7.32 11.11 17.72
N CYS A 106 6.74 9.99 17.26
CA CYS A 106 6.15 9.84 15.93
C CYS A 106 4.60 9.70 15.95
N PRO A 107 3.84 10.52 16.71
CA PRO A 107 2.39 10.39 16.72
C PRO A 107 1.81 10.73 15.35
N ASN A 108 0.91 9.87 14.86
CA ASN A 108 0.26 9.98 13.55
C ASN A 108 1.21 9.96 12.34
N SER A 109 2.46 9.50 12.52
CA SER A 109 3.41 9.42 11.42
C SER A 109 3.18 8.19 10.56
N THR A 110 3.35 8.37 9.26
CA THR A 110 3.36 7.31 8.25
C THR A 110 4.73 6.63 8.20
N GLY A 111 4.78 5.40 7.66
CA GLY A 111 6.05 4.69 7.47
C GLY A 111 7.04 5.47 6.57
N THR A 112 6.52 6.23 5.60
CA THR A 112 7.34 7.08 4.73
C THR A 112 8.00 8.21 5.50
N GLU A 113 7.29 8.87 6.41
CA GLU A 113 7.87 9.96 7.23
C GLU A 113 8.98 9.43 8.16
N ILE A 114 8.76 8.26 8.77
CA ILE A 114 9.77 7.60 9.61
C ILE A 114 11.01 7.27 8.79
N ARG A 115 10.84 6.70 7.59
CA ARG A 115 11.95 6.42 6.67
C ARG A 115 12.72 7.69 6.33
N SER A 116 12.02 8.78 6.01
CA SER A 116 12.64 10.06 5.69
C SER A 116 13.43 10.61 6.88
N ALA A 117 12.91 10.51 8.10
CA ALA A 117 13.63 10.91 9.31
C ALA A 117 14.94 10.12 9.50
N CYS A 118 14.93 8.80 9.25
CA CYS A 118 16.15 7.99 9.27
C CYS A 118 17.16 8.44 8.20
N ILE A 119 16.70 8.73 6.97
CA ILE A 119 17.57 9.21 5.89
C ILE A 119 18.24 10.54 6.27
N GLU A 120 17.47 11.49 6.80
CA GLU A 120 17.98 12.80 7.24
C GLU A 120 19.00 12.65 8.37
N ALA A 121 18.75 11.77 9.35
CA ALA A 121 19.71 11.48 10.41
C ALA A 121 21.06 10.97 9.84
N GLY A 122 21.02 10.12 8.82
CA GLY A 122 22.22 9.67 8.10
C GLY A 122 22.94 10.80 7.38
N MET A 123 22.19 11.71 6.74
CA MET A 123 22.77 12.89 6.07
C MET A 123 23.45 13.84 7.06
N PHE A 124 22.88 14.04 8.25
CA PHE A 124 23.54 14.81 9.31
C PHE A 124 24.86 14.17 9.77
N ALA A 125 24.88 12.85 9.93
CA ALA A 125 26.10 12.13 10.30
C ALA A 125 27.21 12.28 9.24
N ILE A 126 26.86 12.21 7.95
CA ILE A 126 27.82 12.39 6.84
C ILE A 126 28.35 13.83 6.79
N ARG A 127 27.52 14.83 7.07
CA ARG A 127 27.95 16.25 7.04
C ARG A 127 28.83 16.66 8.22
N ALA A 128 28.70 15.96 9.35
CA ALA A 128 29.45 16.24 10.57
C ALA A 128 30.82 15.53 10.63
N GLY A 129 31.02 14.50 9.81
CA GLY A 129 32.29 13.81 9.60
C GLY A 129 33.13 14.44 8.50
#